data_AF-A0A162J667-F1
#
_entry.id   AF-A0A162J667-F1
#
_cell.length_a   1.000
_cell.length_b   1.000
_cell.length_c   1.000
_cell.angle_alpha   90.00
_cell.angle_beta   90.00
_cell.angle_gamma   90.00
#
_symmetry.space_group_name_H-M   'P 1'
#
loop_
_entity.id
_entity.type
_entity.pdbx_description
1 polymer ?
#
loop_
_entity_poly.entity_id
_entity_poly.type
_entity_poly.pdbx_seq_one_letter_code
_entity_poly.pdbx_strand_id
1 'polypeptide(L)' 'MNIDKKVIASCGLCNAASLNLYEILNGIDDYVIAGINNNKPRKYKLYSTNKGIYFNWGGNRYYLHEFIRL' A
#
# COMPACT_ATOMS: atom_id res chain seq x y z
N MET A 1 17.24 7.51 4.04
CA MET A 1 15.88 8.08 4.03
C MET A 1 15.14 7.51 5.23
N ASN A 2 15.25 8.21 6.37
CA ASN A 2 14.56 7.85 7.59
C ASN A 2 13.13 8.35 7.44
N ILE A 3 12.17 7.45 7.48
CA ILE A 3 10.79 7.74 7.14
C ILE A 3 9.99 7.31 8.37
N ASP A 4 9.80 8.25 9.30
CA ASP A 4 8.66 8.26 10.23
C ASP A 4 7.37 8.54 9.43
N LYS A 5 7.10 7.78 8.37
CA LYS A 5 5.80 7.91 7.71
C LYS A 5 4.79 7.27 8.61
N LYS A 6 3.86 8.10 9.08
CA LYS A 6 2.61 7.66 9.68
C LYS A 6 1.90 6.73 8.70
N VAL A 7 1.46 5.57 9.19
CA VAL A 7 0.59 4.68 8.42
C VAL A 7 -0.74 5.38 8.19
N ILE A 8 -1.18 5.50 6.94
CA ILE A 8 -2.44 6.17 6.56
C ILE A 8 -3.58 5.17 6.37
N ALA A 9 -3.26 3.91 6.06
CA ALA A 9 -4.21 2.83 5.94
C ALA A 9 -3.51 1.47 6.08
N SER A 10 -4.25 0.44 6.48
CA SER A 10 -3.69 -0.89 6.70
C SER A 10 -4.64 -2.01 6.23
N CYS A 11 -4.06 -3.10 5.74
CA CYS A 11 -4.74 -4.34 5.42
C CYS A 11 -4.12 -5.47 6.25
N GLY A 12 -4.88 -6.03 7.18
CA GLY A 12 -4.44 -7.17 7.97
C GLY A 12 -4.33 -8.42 7.09
N LEU A 13 -3.13 -8.96 6.95
CA LEU A 13 -2.89 -10.22 6.22
C LEU A 13 -3.15 -11.42 7.15
N CYS A 14 -2.73 -11.30 8.40
CA CYS A 14 -3.03 -12.22 9.48
C CYS A 14 -2.94 -11.50 10.83
N ASN A 15 -3.16 -12.24 11.92
CA ASN A 15 -3.02 -11.73 13.29
C ASN A 15 -1.62 -11.18 13.64
N ALA A 16 -0.58 -11.52 12.87
CA ALA A 16 0.80 -11.11 13.11
C ALA A 16 1.40 -10.24 11.99
N ALA A 17 0.64 -9.95 10.93
CA ALA A 17 1.16 -9.19 9.80
C ALA A 17 0.10 -8.30 9.15
N SER A 18 0.50 -7.07 8.85
CA SER A 18 -0.30 -6.13 8.06
C SER A 18 0.52 -5.51 6.95
N LEU A 19 -0.13 -5.30 5.81
CA LEU A 19 0.38 -4.47 4.74
C LEU A 19 -0.08 -3.04 5.01
N ASN A 20 0.86 -2.13 5.18
CA ASN A 20 0.63 -0.75 5.60
C ASN A 20 0.90 0.20 4.42
N LEU A 21 0.00 1.15 4.22
CA LEU A 21 0.17 2.25 3.29
C LEU A 21 0.67 3.47 4.05
N TYR A 22 1.63 4.16 3.45
CA TYR A 22 2.30 5.31 4.05
C TYR A 22 2.02 6.61 3.30
N GLU A 23 1.80 6.52 1.98
CA GLU A 23 1.57 7.68 1.13
C GLU A 23 1.03 7.22 -0.23
N ILE A 24 0.18 8.05 -0.84
CA ILE A 24 -0.20 7.93 -2.26
C ILE A 24 0.46 9.11 -2.98
N LEU A 25 1.22 8.80 -4.04
CA LEU A 25 1.93 9.77 -4.86
C LEU A 25 1.18 9.89 -6.19
N ASN A 26 0.56 11.04 -6.42
CA ASN A 26 -0.18 11.33 -7.65
C ASN A 26 0.75 11.99 -8.69
N GLY A 27 0.61 11.64 -9.96
CA GLY A 27 1.46 12.18 -11.03
C GLY A 27 1.04 11.73 -12.44
N ILE A 28 2.00 11.63 -13.38
CA ILE A 28 1.76 11.00 -14.69
C ILE A 28 1.36 9.53 -14.51
N ASP A 29 2.05 8.87 -13.58
CA ASP A 29 1.70 7.56 -13.07
C ASP A 29 1.47 7.70 -11.57
N ASP A 30 0.39 7.08 -11.07
CA ASP A 30 0.10 7.04 -9.64
C ASP A 30 0.85 5.89 -8.97
N TYR A 31 1.32 6.13 -7.75
CA TYR A 31 2.03 5.15 -6.95
C TYR A 31 1.58 5.16 -5.50
N VAL A 32 1.83 4.05 -4.82
CA VAL A 32 1.67 3.93 -3.37
C VAL A 32 2.99 3.55 -2.72
N ILE A 33 3.27 4.13 -1.56
CA ILE A 33 4.35 3.68 -0.68
C ILE A 33 3.75 2.69 0.31
N ALA A 34 4.14 1.42 0.21
CA ALA A 34 3.61 0.34 1.03
C ALA A 34 4.72 -0.52 1.64
N GLY A 35 4.46 -1.12 2.80
CA GLY A 35 5.39 -1.99 3.51
C GLY A 35 4.68 -2.94 4.45
N ILE A 36 5.26 -4.11 4.69
CA ILE A 36 4.73 -5.08 5.64
C ILE A 36 5.37 -4.85 7.01
N ASN A 37 4.55 -4.74 8.07
CA ASN A 37 5.03 -4.54 9.44
C ASN A 37 6.06 -3.39 9.53
N ASN A 38 7.25 -3.67 10.09
CA ASN A 38 8.36 -2.72 10.24
C ASN A 38 9.40 -2.80 9.10
N ASN A 39 9.10 -3.54 8.03
CA ASN A 39 10.03 -3.63 6.90
C ASN A 39 10.07 -2.31 6.13
N LYS A 40 11.23 -2.01 5.55
CA LYS A 40 11.44 -0.80 4.75
C LYS A 40 10.39 -0.72 3.62
N PRO A 41 9.53 0.32 3.61
CA PRO A 41 8.49 0.43 2.61
C PRO A 41 9.08 0.68 1.22
N ARG A 42 8.35 0.25 0.19
CA ARG A 42 8.72 0.38 -1.21
C ARG A 42 7.62 1.07 -2.00
N LYS A 43 8.00 1.62 -3.14
CA LYS A 43 7.10 2.28 -4.09
C LYS A 43 6.51 1.23 -5.04
N TYR A 44 5.19 1.22 -5.18
CA TYR A 44 4.46 0.32 -6.07
C TYR A 44 3.57 1.12 -7.01
N LYS A 45 3.58 0.79 -8.30
CA LYS A 45 2.72 1.42 -9.30
C LYS A 45 1.27 1.04 -9.04
N LEU A 46 0.38 2.02 -9.12
CA LEU A 46 -1.06 1.81 -9.06
C LEU A 46 -1.60 1.54 -10.46
N TYR A 47 -2.55 0.61 -10.54
CA TYR A 47 -3.24 0.22 -11.75
C TYR A 47 -4.74 0.38 -11.54
N SER A 48 -5.43 0.93 -12.53
CA SER A 48 -6.88 1.13 -12.47
C SER A 48 -7.60 0.08 -13.32
N THR A 49 -8.70 -0.44 -12.79
CA THR A 49 -9.59 -1.39 -13.46
C THR A 49 -11.04 -1.09 -13.07
N ASN A 50 -12.00 -1.74 -13.72
CA ASN A 50 -13.42 -1.62 -13.35
C ASN A 50 -13.73 -2.08 -11.91
N LYS A 51 -12.87 -2.90 -11.29
CA LYS A 51 -13.00 -3.30 -9.86
C LYS A 51 -12.45 -2.25 -8.89
N GLY A 52 -11.62 -1.33 -9.40
CA GLY A 52 -10.96 -0.29 -8.61
C GLY A 52 -9.45 -0.26 -8.82
N ILE A 53 -8.79 0.52 -7.97
CA ILE A 53 -7.34 0.78 -8.03
C ILE A 53 -6.61 -0.26 -7.18
N TYR A 54 -5.54 -0.85 -7.72
CA TYR A 54 -4.74 -1.86 -7.03
C TYR A 54 -3.24 -1.67 -7.26
N PHE A 55 -2.42 -2.32 -6.43
CA PHE A 55 -0.99 -2.52 -6.65
C PHE A 55 -0.60 -3.98 -6.46
N ASN A 56 0.54 -4.38 -7.02
CA ASN A 56 1.07 -5.73 -6.87
C ASN A 56 2.08 -5.79 -5.72
N TRP A 57 1.89 -6.73 -4.79
CA TRP A 57 2.82 -7.02 -3.72
C TRP A 57 2.98 -8.54 -3.55
N GLY A 58 4.22 -9.03 -3.52
CA GLY A 58 4.48 -10.47 -3.35
C GLY A 58 3.80 -11.37 -4.39
N GLY A 59 3.63 -10.89 -5.63
CA GLY A 59 2.94 -11.62 -6.70
C GLY A 59 1.41 -11.55 -6.67
N ASN A 60 0.82 -10.88 -5.67
CA ASN A 60 -0.63 -10.76 -5.49
C ASN A 60 -1.11 -9.32 -5.71
N ARG A 61 -2.38 -9.17 -6.11
CA ARG A 61 -3.05 -7.87 -6.28
C ARG A 61 -3.73 -7.46 -4.98
N TYR A 62 -3.48 -6.24 -4.52
CA TYR A 62 -4.13 -5.63 -3.37
C TYR A 62 -4.85 -4.35 -3.80
N TYR A 63 -6.16 -4.31 -3.62
CA TYR A 63 -6.99 -3.16 -3.99
C TYR A 63 -7.00 -2.14 -2.86
N LEU A 64 -6.93 -0.84 -3.21
CA LEU A 64 -6.90 0.23 -2.21
C LEU A 64 -8.15 0.25 -1.32
N HIS A 65 -9.30 -0.21 -1.81
CA HIS A 65 -10.53 -0.30 -1.02
C HIS A 65 -10.53 -1.42 0.04
N GLU A 66 -9.56 -2.34 -0.02
CA GLU A 66 -9.39 -3.41 0.99
C GLU A 66 -8.64 -2.89 2.24
N PHE A 67 -8.09 -1.67 2.17
CA PHE A 67 -7.35 -1.06 3.27
C PHE A 67 -8.26 -0.19 4.13
N ILE A 68 -8.16 -0.36 5.44
CA ILE A 68 -8.87 0.45 6.43
C ILE A 68 -8.01 1.67 6.74
N ARG A 69 -8.61 2.87 6.64
CA ARG A 69 -7.95 4.14 6.94
C ARG A 69 -7.73 4.30 8.45
N LEU A 70 -6.57 4.84 8.84
CA LEU A 70 -6.17 5.09 10.24
C LEU A 70 -6.15 6.58 10.60
#